data_AF-A0A0W0GFK2-F1
#
_entry.id   AF-A0A0W0GFK2-F1
#
_cell.length_a   1.000
_cell.length_b   1.000
_cell.length_c   1.000
_cell.angle_alpha   90.00
_cell.angle_beta   90.00
_cell.angle_gamma   90.00
#
_symmetry.space_group_name_H-M   'P 1'
#
loop_
_entity.id
_entity.type
_entity.pdbx_description
1 polymer ?
#
loop_
_entity_poly.entity_id
_entity_poly.type
_entity_poly.pdbx_seq_one_letter_code
_entity_poly.pdbx_strand_id
1 'polypeptide(L)'
;MKLHPSLFSIILLLFASGVALAAHGPNLLQARQYGATSNTTSSTDSTNSLVTATSCSRYMCIDATLDGSTVQYVLSSTGQQTPGWMAIGFGNQMTGSPMVIMWANSDGTVTLSQRQASGHVMPTVVTNPSRVATLDNSLSSTSGNMRFAFSIPSDGNTNPNLVWAFSGTNPGSSSASAPIVQHDDMGVTALNLASGSSGSRPLSSFEKKFVAHAILCTLGFLLFLPIGALLARYFRTFTPVWFKAHWAIQVFAGTVIISGVAVGIQGVSDLGGTHLDDTHMRLGVALFVLYFVQCFLGAIIHFIKPSKFIGRPPQNYLHAVLGLTIIALALYQVRTGYRQEWPKVSGRGAISNGANIIWYIWVVLLPVLYFVGLAFLPKQLRQEKESRAGGKIGGDGH
;
A
#
# COMPACT_ATOMS: atom_id res chain seq x y z
N MET A 1 34.50 4.52 29.45
CA MET A 1 34.62 5.33 28.22
C MET A 1 33.38 6.23 28.14
N LYS A 2 33.51 7.50 28.55
CA LYS A 2 32.41 8.49 28.52
C LYS A 2 32.23 8.90 27.05
N LEU A 3 31.07 8.65 26.46
CA LEU A 3 30.73 9.23 25.15
C LEU A 3 30.39 10.71 25.33
N HIS A 4 31.00 11.54 24.50
CA HIS A 4 31.02 13.00 24.58
C HIS A 4 29.64 13.61 24.24
N PRO A 5 29.24 14.74 24.84
CA PRO A 5 27.95 15.42 24.61
C PRO A 5 27.66 15.82 23.14
N SER A 6 28.63 15.69 22.23
CA SER A 6 28.46 15.92 20.80
C SER A 6 27.58 14.89 20.09
N LEU A 7 27.41 13.67 20.63
CA LEU A 7 26.49 12.70 20.03
C LEU A 7 25.02 13.10 20.16
N PHE A 8 24.65 13.81 21.23
CA PHE A 8 23.27 14.27 21.43
C PHE A 8 22.89 15.34 20.40
N SER A 9 23.83 16.22 20.04
CA SER A 9 23.65 17.21 18.98
C SER A 9 23.65 16.58 17.57
N ILE A 10 24.47 15.54 17.34
CA ILE A 10 24.46 14.78 16.08
C ILE A 10 23.14 13.99 15.92
N ILE A 11 22.58 13.50 17.02
CA ILE A 11 21.26 12.86 17.05
C ILE A 11 20.16 13.87 16.65
N LEU A 12 20.18 15.09 17.20
CA LEU A 12 19.23 16.16 16.85
C LEU A 12 19.39 16.64 15.39
N LEU A 13 20.63 16.65 14.86
CA LEU A 13 20.92 16.98 13.46
C LEU A 13 20.48 15.87 12.50
N LEU A 14 20.68 14.59 12.83
CA LEU A 14 20.15 13.47 12.05
C LEU A 14 18.60 13.41 12.08
N PHE A 15 17.97 13.86 13.16
CA PHE A 15 16.52 14.08 13.25
C PHE A 15 16.01 15.17 12.29
N ALA A 16 16.82 16.20 11.99
CA ALA A 16 16.46 17.28 11.07
C ALA A 16 16.85 16.98 9.60
N SER A 17 17.96 16.27 9.36
CA SER A 17 18.50 15.98 8.02
C SER A 17 17.84 14.78 7.33
N GLY A 18 17.21 13.87 8.09
CA GLY A 18 16.47 12.72 7.53
C GLY A 18 15.28 13.10 6.65
N VAL A 19 14.81 14.36 6.72
CA VAL A 19 13.75 14.91 5.87
C VAL A 19 14.26 15.23 4.45
N ALA A 20 15.58 15.38 4.24
CA ALA A 20 16.13 15.96 3.00
C ALA A 20 16.76 14.96 2.01
N LEU A 21 16.90 13.67 2.36
CA LEU A 21 17.73 12.72 1.59
C LEU A 21 16.96 11.49 1.06
N ALA A 22 15.68 11.66 0.71
CA ALA A 22 14.84 10.63 0.09
C ALA A 22 14.48 10.92 -1.38
N ALA A 23 15.27 11.75 -2.06
CA ALA A 23 15.25 11.88 -3.51
C ALA A 23 16.48 11.13 -4.06
N HIS A 24 16.33 10.46 -5.21
CA HIS A 24 17.30 9.58 -5.90
C HIS A 24 17.12 8.09 -5.58
N GLY A 25 16.15 7.47 -6.26
CA GLY A 25 16.02 6.02 -6.34
C GLY A 25 16.89 5.45 -7.47
N PRO A 26 17.48 4.25 -7.30
CA PRO A 26 18.09 3.53 -8.41
C PRO A 26 17.00 2.79 -9.21
N ASN A 27 17.02 2.99 -10.52
CA ASN A 27 16.50 2.01 -11.48
C ASN A 27 17.33 0.73 -11.33
N LEU A 28 16.68 -0.43 -11.21
CA LEU A 28 17.05 -1.71 -11.82
C LEU A 28 16.29 -2.85 -11.12
N LEU A 29 15.54 -3.60 -11.92
CA LEU A 29 15.55 -5.07 -12.04
C LEU A 29 14.16 -5.51 -12.52
N GLN A 30 14.09 -5.75 -13.83
CA GLN A 30 12.95 -6.34 -14.53
C GLN A 30 12.92 -7.83 -14.18
N ALA A 31 11.92 -8.26 -13.41
CA ALA A 31 11.68 -9.66 -13.13
C ALA A 31 11.04 -10.33 -14.35
N ARG A 32 11.76 -11.30 -14.91
CA ARG A 32 11.30 -12.23 -15.95
C ARG A 32 10.19 -13.11 -15.38
N GLN A 33 8.96 -12.94 -15.83
CA GLN A 33 7.85 -13.84 -15.48
C GLN A 33 7.73 -14.97 -16.50
N TYR A 34 7.69 -16.20 -15.99
CA TYR A 34 7.41 -17.43 -16.72
C TYR A 34 5.93 -17.43 -17.14
N GLY A 35 5.70 -17.45 -18.45
CA GLY A 35 4.37 -17.70 -19.03
C GLY A 35 4.02 -19.18 -18.96
N ALA A 36 2.85 -19.49 -18.42
CA ALA A 36 2.22 -20.79 -18.61
C ALA A 36 1.65 -20.84 -20.03
N THR A 37 2.21 -21.71 -20.86
CA THR A 37 1.73 -22.01 -22.21
C THR A 37 0.47 -22.86 -22.13
N SER A 38 -0.66 -22.32 -22.59
CA SER A 38 -1.80 -23.13 -23.05
C SER A 38 -1.86 -22.98 -24.57
N ASN A 39 -1.22 -23.90 -25.28
CA ASN A 39 -1.36 -24.04 -26.72
C ASN A 39 -2.75 -24.61 -27.00
N THR A 40 -3.67 -23.76 -27.43
CA THR A 40 -4.82 -24.20 -28.21
C THR A 40 -4.60 -23.69 -29.62
N THR A 41 -4.20 -24.60 -30.50
CA THR A 41 -4.14 -24.36 -31.95
C THR A 41 -5.55 -24.11 -32.45
N SER A 42 -5.83 -22.87 -32.82
CA SER A 42 -7.02 -22.49 -33.60
C SER A 42 -6.56 -22.06 -34.99
N SER A 43 -7.02 -22.83 -35.97
CA SER A 43 -6.86 -22.62 -37.40
C SER A 43 -7.26 -21.20 -37.82
N THR A 44 -6.39 -20.56 -38.59
CA THR A 44 -6.67 -19.32 -39.32
C THR A 44 -7.75 -19.57 -40.37
N ASP A 45 -8.97 -19.15 -40.05
CA ASP A 45 -10.01 -18.87 -41.05
C ASP A 45 -10.10 -17.35 -41.19
N SER A 46 -9.71 -16.85 -42.36
CA SER A 46 -9.72 -15.44 -42.73
C SER A 46 -11.15 -14.97 -43.02
N THR A 47 -11.91 -14.78 -41.95
CA THR A 47 -12.93 -13.73 -41.91
C THR A 47 -12.32 -12.58 -41.14
N ASN A 48 -12.51 -11.34 -41.60
CA ASN A 48 -12.07 -10.12 -40.92
C ASN A 48 -12.94 -9.91 -39.66
N SER A 49 -12.92 -10.87 -38.74
CA SER A 49 -13.70 -10.86 -37.52
C SER A 49 -13.12 -9.79 -36.62
N LEU A 50 -13.93 -8.78 -36.32
CA LEU A 50 -13.60 -7.78 -35.32
C LEU A 50 -13.20 -8.49 -34.03
N VAL A 51 -12.03 -8.16 -33.50
CA VAL A 51 -11.50 -8.74 -32.27
C VAL A 51 -11.98 -7.88 -31.10
N THR A 52 -12.63 -8.52 -30.14
CA THR A 52 -13.11 -7.87 -28.92
C THR A 52 -12.21 -8.22 -27.75
N ALA A 53 -11.66 -7.20 -27.08
CA ALA A 53 -10.94 -7.35 -25.82
C ALA A 53 -11.89 -7.20 -24.65
N THR A 54 -11.90 -8.18 -23.75
CA THR A 54 -12.81 -8.22 -22.60
C THR A 54 -12.04 -8.19 -21.28
N SER A 55 -12.51 -7.36 -20.34
CA SER A 55 -12.04 -7.32 -18.96
C SER A 55 -13.24 -7.26 -18.02
N CYS A 56 -13.37 -8.25 -17.12
CA CYS A 56 -14.47 -8.32 -16.17
C CYS A 56 -13.98 -8.11 -14.73
N SER A 57 -14.78 -7.38 -13.95
CA SER A 57 -14.69 -7.26 -12.50
C SER A 57 -15.87 -7.97 -11.84
N ARG A 58 -16.10 -7.71 -10.55
CA ARG A 58 -17.22 -8.30 -9.81
C ARG A 58 -18.58 -7.81 -10.32
N TYR A 59 -18.72 -6.52 -10.61
CA TYR A 59 -20.02 -5.90 -10.92
C TYR A 59 -20.21 -5.52 -12.38
N MET A 60 -19.12 -5.37 -13.15
CA MET A 60 -19.19 -5.00 -14.56
C MET A 60 -18.13 -5.67 -15.42
N CYS A 61 -18.42 -5.79 -16.71
CA CYS A 61 -17.47 -6.14 -17.76
C CYS A 61 -17.30 -4.98 -18.74
N ILE A 62 -16.11 -4.87 -19.30
CA ILE A 62 -15.74 -3.90 -20.33
C ILE A 62 -15.34 -4.72 -21.56
N ASP A 63 -16.10 -4.57 -22.63
CA ASP A 63 -15.75 -5.06 -23.95
C ASP A 63 -15.29 -3.90 -24.82
N ALA A 64 -14.20 -4.07 -25.54
CA ALA A 64 -13.66 -3.08 -26.46
C ALA A 64 -13.36 -3.71 -27.81
N THR A 65 -13.93 -3.14 -28.88
CA THR A 65 -13.78 -3.63 -30.25
C THR A 65 -13.23 -2.50 -31.12
N LEU A 66 -12.09 -2.71 -31.77
CA LEU A 66 -11.55 -1.77 -32.75
C LEU A 66 -12.23 -2.00 -34.10
N ASP A 67 -13.02 -1.03 -34.55
CA ASP A 67 -13.71 -1.05 -35.84
C ASP A 67 -13.25 0.13 -36.70
N GLY A 68 -12.33 -0.17 -37.62
CA GLY A 68 -11.71 0.82 -38.49
C GLY A 68 -11.04 1.95 -37.71
N SER A 69 -11.60 3.14 -37.80
CA SER A 69 -11.11 4.36 -37.14
C SER A 69 -11.77 4.65 -35.79
N THR A 70 -12.60 3.74 -35.27
CA THR A 70 -13.29 3.91 -33.99
C THR A 70 -13.07 2.71 -33.06
N VAL A 71 -13.19 2.94 -31.76
CA VAL A 71 -13.26 1.88 -30.76
C VAL A 71 -14.64 1.90 -30.14
N GLN A 72 -15.36 0.79 -30.25
CA GLN A 72 -16.64 0.59 -29.57
C GLN A 72 -16.37 -0.01 -28.18
N TYR A 73 -16.95 0.59 -27.16
CA TYR A 73 -16.92 0.10 -25.78
C TYR A 73 -18.32 -0.29 -25.34
N VAL A 74 -18.44 -1.45 -24.69
CA VAL A 74 -19.69 -1.91 -24.06
C VAL A 74 -19.41 -2.18 -22.58
N LEU A 75 -20.11 -1.47 -21.71
CA LEU A 75 -20.07 -1.64 -20.26
C LEU A 75 -21.29 -2.47 -19.86
N SER A 76 -21.08 -3.69 -19.40
CA SER A 76 -22.14 -4.64 -19.10
C SER A 76 -22.20 -4.97 -17.61
N SER A 77 -23.41 -5.01 -17.03
CA SER A 77 -23.60 -5.54 -15.66
C SER A 77 -23.34 -7.05 -15.61
N THR A 78 -22.76 -7.53 -14.51
CA THR A 78 -22.68 -8.98 -14.21
C THR A 78 -23.93 -9.51 -13.51
N GLY A 79 -24.91 -8.65 -13.20
CA GLY A 79 -26.12 -9.00 -12.45
C GLY A 79 -25.92 -9.13 -10.94
N GLN A 80 -24.69 -8.97 -10.42
CA GLN A 80 -24.42 -9.01 -8.98
C GLN A 80 -25.00 -7.79 -8.23
N GLN A 81 -25.13 -6.66 -8.92
CA GLN A 81 -25.78 -5.45 -8.43
C GLN A 81 -26.30 -4.65 -9.65
N THR A 82 -27.50 -4.06 -9.52
CA THR A 82 -28.07 -3.20 -10.57
C THR A 82 -27.21 -1.94 -10.73
N PRO A 83 -26.74 -1.60 -11.94
CA PRO A 83 -25.96 -0.38 -12.16
C PRO A 83 -26.82 0.87 -11.97
N GLY A 84 -26.37 1.76 -11.10
CA GLY A 84 -26.77 3.17 -11.09
C GLY A 84 -26.03 3.94 -12.17
N TRP A 85 -24.71 3.80 -12.22
CA TRP A 85 -23.85 4.28 -13.30
C TRP A 85 -22.62 3.38 -13.48
N MET A 86 -22.08 3.34 -14.69
CA MET A 86 -20.81 2.69 -15.02
C MET A 86 -19.90 3.66 -15.76
N ALA A 87 -18.59 3.53 -15.56
CA ALA A 87 -17.63 4.44 -16.15
C ALA A 87 -16.35 3.74 -16.57
N ILE A 88 -15.74 4.27 -17.63
CA ILE A 88 -14.34 4.04 -17.94
C ILE A 88 -13.60 5.37 -18.10
N GLY A 89 -12.34 5.39 -17.68
CA GLY A 89 -11.40 6.48 -17.88
C GLY A 89 -10.19 6.00 -18.65
N PHE A 90 -9.68 6.82 -19.57
CA PHE A 90 -8.52 6.49 -20.39
C PHE A 90 -7.25 6.98 -19.71
N GLY A 91 -6.40 6.05 -19.27
CA GLY A 91 -5.16 6.37 -18.58
C GLY A 91 -4.79 5.39 -17.47
N ASN A 92 -3.77 5.75 -16.68
CA ASN A 92 -3.21 4.90 -15.62
C ASN A 92 -3.77 5.19 -14.22
N GLN A 93 -4.58 6.22 -14.05
CA GLN A 93 -5.09 6.66 -12.74
C GLN A 93 -6.32 7.54 -12.92
N MET A 94 -7.07 7.82 -11.84
CA MET A 94 -8.24 8.68 -11.92
C MET A 94 -7.86 10.12 -12.28
N THR A 95 -6.93 10.71 -11.53
CA THR A 95 -6.45 12.09 -11.74
C THR A 95 -5.92 12.30 -13.15
N GLY A 96 -6.48 13.29 -13.86
CA GLY A 96 -6.09 13.70 -15.19
C GLY A 96 -6.75 12.90 -16.33
N SER A 97 -7.40 11.77 -16.04
CA SER A 97 -7.97 10.91 -17.08
C SER A 97 -9.26 11.50 -17.67
N PRO A 98 -9.39 11.55 -19.01
CA PRO A 98 -10.69 11.73 -19.66
C PRO A 98 -11.54 10.47 -19.46
N MET A 99 -12.83 10.64 -19.21
CA MET A 99 -13.73 9.57 -18.80
C MET A 99 -15.05 9.65 -19.56
N VAL A 100 -15.65 8.49 -19.76
CA VAL A 100 -17.03 8.34 -20.21
C VAL A 100 -17.80 7.65 -19.08
N ILE A 101 -18.82 8.34 -18.58
CA ILE A 101 -19.67 7.89 -17.48
C ILE A 101 -21.09 7.81 -18.04
N MET A 102 -21.76 6.68 -17.83
CA MET A 102 -23.06 6.40 -18.42
C MET A 102 -24.04 5.87 -17.40
N TRP A 103 -25.30 6.25 -17.54
CA TRP A 103 -26.40 5.77 -16.70
C TRP A 103 -27.73 5.79 -17.44
N ALA A 104 -28.67 4.98 -16.96
CA ALA A 104 -30.04 4.93 -17.45
C ALA A 104 -30.87 6.08 -16.84
N ASN A 105 -31.79 6.63 -17.63
CA ASN A 105 -32.77 7.61 -17.20
C ASN A 105 -34.13 6.95 -16.94
N SER A 106 -35.02 7.64 -16.22
CA SER A 106 -36.36 7.15 -15.91
C SER A 106 -37.26 6.96 -17.13
N ASP A 107 -36.96 7.63 -18.24
CA ASP A 107 -37.65 7.52 -19.53
C ASP A 107 -37.11 6.37 -20.42
N GLY A 108 -36.16 5.59 -19.90
CA GLY A 108 -35.54 4.47 -20.62
C GLY A 108 -34.37 4.89 -21.53
N THR A 109 -34.09 6.18 -21.67
CA THR A 109 -32.90 6.67 -22.40
C THR A 109 -31.62 6.49 -21.59
N VAL A 110 -30.46 6.69 -22.22
CA VAL A 110 -29.15 6.63 -21.57
C VAL A 110 -28.50 8.00 -21.64
N THR A 111 -28.00 8.49 -20.52
CA THR A 111 -27.11 9.66 -20.51
C THR A 111 -25.67 9.21 -20.68
N LEU A 112 -24.99 9.79 -21.67
CA LEU A 112 -23.54 9.72 -21.84
C LEU A 112 -22.93 11.04 -21.36
N SER A 113 -22.00 10.95 -20.41
CA SER A 113 -21.29 12.11 -19.86
C SER A 113 -19.78 11.95 -20.05
N GLN A 114 -19.19 12.85 -20.84
CA GLN A 114 -17.73 12.95 -20.95
C GLN A 114 -17.19 13.90 -19.87
N ARG A 115 -16.36 13.38 -18.97
CA ARG A 115 -15.82 14.15 -17.83
C ARG A 115 -14.31 14.00 -17.72
N GLN A 116 -13.69 14.85 -16.91
CA GLN A 116 -12.29 14.74 -16.52
C GLN A 116 -12.16 14.96 -15.01
N ALA A 117 -11.32 14.14 -14.36
CA ALA A 117 -11.03 14.28 -12.94
C ALA A 117 -9.77 15.12 -12.73
N SER A 118 -9.83 16.14 -11.88
CA SER A 118 -8.65 16.92 -11.45
C SER A 118 -7.87 16.24 -10.30
N GLY A 119 -8.43 15.18 -9.71
CA GLY A 119 -7.92 14.46 -8.55
C GLY A 119 -8.80 13.23 -8.24
N HIS A 120 -8.72 12.71 -7.02
CA HIS A 120 -9.67 11.71 -6.50
C HIS A 120 -10.94 12.38 -5.96
N VAL A 121 -11.56 13.20 -6.81
CA VAL A 121 -12.78 13.98 -6.54
C VAL A 121 -13.77 13.78 -7.69
N MET A 122 -15.04 14.15 -7.50
CA MET A 122 -16.05 14.02 -8.55
C MET A 122 -15.58 14.70 -9.86
N PRO A 123 -15.49 13.97 -10.98
CA PRO A 123 -15.05 14.55 -12.25
C PRO A 123 -16.12 15.50 -12.82
N THR A 124 -15.68 16.48 -13.58
CA THR A 124 -16.52 17.53 -14.19
C THR A 124 -16.64 17.36 -15.70
N VAL A 125 -17.77 17.78 -16.27
CA VAL A 125 -18.02 17.67 -17.72
C VAL A 125 -16.99 18.46 -18.53
N VAL A 126 -16.51 17.87 -19.62
CA VAL A 126 -15.64 18.53 -20.61
C VAL A 126 -16.50 18.97 -21.79
N THR A 127 -16.50 20.28 -22.08
CA THR A 127 -17.35 20.85 -23.15
C THR A 127 -16.86 20.52 -24.55
N ASN A 128 -15.54 20.43 -24.76
CA ASN A 128 -14.91 20.13 -26.05
C ASN A 128 -13.83 19.06 -25.89
N PRO A 129 -14.19 17.78 -25.71
CA PRO A 129 -13.21 16.70 -25.57
C PRO A 129 -12.47 16.48 -26.90
N SER A 130 -11.18 16.15 -26.82
CA SER A 130 -10.34 15.87 -28.00
C SER A 130 -10.82 14.68 -28.83
N ARG A 131 -11.49 13.72 -28.18
CA ARG A 131 -12.17 12.57 -28.78
C ARG A 131 -13.60 12.57 -28.27
N VAL A 132 -14.56 12.75 -29.17
CA VAL A 132 -15.98 12.78 -28.83
C VAL A 132 -16.52 11.35 -28.76
N ALA A 133 -17.08 10.97 -27.62
CA ALA A 133 -17.76 9.70 -27.43
C ALA A 133 -19.21 9.82 -27.88
N THR A 134 -19.66 8.86 -28.69
CA THR A 134 -21.02 8.83 -29.26
C THR A 134 -21.77 7.65 -28.68
N LEU A 135 -22.94 7.91 -28.09
CA LEU A 135 -23.81 6.87 -27.52
C LEU A 135 -24.27 5.90 -28.61
N ASP A 136 -24.15 4.60 -28.34
CA ASP A 136 -24.71 3.54 -29.18
C ASP A 136 -25.99 3.00 -28.52
N ASN A 137 -27.13 3.51 -28.99
CA ASN A 137 -28.44 3.10 -28.48
C ASN A 137 -28.81 1.66 -28.85
N SER A 138 -28.24 1.11 -29.92
CA SER A 138 -28.59 -0.24 -30.40
C SER A 138 -28.00 -1.33 -29.51
N LEU A 139 -26.85 -1.05 -28.90
CA LEU A 139 -26.16 -1.95 -27.99
C LEU A 139 -26.39 -1.63 -26.50
N SER A 140 -27.00 -0.47 -26.21
CA SER A 140 -27.36 -0.09 -24.86
C SER A 140 -28.70 -0.69 -24.44
N SER A 141 -28.78 -1.18 -23.20
CA SER A 141 -30.00 -1.65 -22.57
C SER A 141 -30.12 -1.08 -21.16
N THR A 142 -31.26 -0.46 -20.86
CA THR A 142 -31.58 0.12 -19.55
C THR A 142 -32.37 -0.82 -18.65
N SER A 143 -32.70 -2.02 -19.13
CA SER A 143 -33.45 -3.03 -18.38
C SER A 143 -32.83 -4.43 -18.51
N GLY A 144 -33.18 -5.33 -17.59
CA GLY A 144 -32.65 -6.69 -17.55
C GLY A 144 -31.12 -6.71 -17.37
N ASN A 145 -30.42 -7.31 -18.33
CA ASN A 145 -28.95 -7.25 -18.40
C ASN A 145 -28.54 -5.86 -18.89
N MET A 146 -28.45 -4.90 -17.96
CA MET A 146 -28.13 -3.51 -18.28
C MET A 146 -26.75 -3.40 -18.94
N ARG A 147 -26.70 -2.66 -20.05
CA ARG A 147 -25.50 -2.40 -20.85
C ARG A 147 -25.50 -0.95 -21.31
N PHE A 148 -24.32 -0.32 -21.28
CA PHE A 148 -24.12 1.01 -21.84
C PHE A 148 -23.01 0.95 -22.87
N ALA A 149 -23.33 1.35 -24.10
CA ALA A 149 -22.42 1.23 -25.23
C ALA A 149 -22.16 2.59 -25.86
N PHE A 150 -20.91 2.82 -26.28
CA PHE A 150 -20.53 4.03 -27.00
C PHE A 150 -19.37 3.74 -27.94
N SER A 151 -19.21 4.58 -28.97
CA SER A 151 -18.04 4.59 -29.84
C SER A 151 -17.22 5.86 -29.62
N ILE A 152 -15.90 5.76 -29.80
CA ILE A 152 -14.99 6.90 -29.71
C ILE A 152 -13.93 6.79 -30.82
N PRO A 153 -13.53 7.89 -31.49
CA PRO A 153 -12.47 7.85 -32.49
C PRO A 153 -11.20 7.20 -31.92
N SER A 154 -10.54 6.32 -32.69
CA SER A 154 -9.27 5.71 -32.30
C SER A 154 -8.15 6.75 -32.28
N ASP A 155 -7.28 6.68 -31.29
CA ASP A 155 -6.03 7.45 -31.21
C ASP A 155 -4.82 6.65 -31.73
N GLY A 156 -5.08 5.50 -32.38
CA GLY A 156 -4.05 4.57 -32.85
C GLY A 156 -3.46 3.67 -31.77
N ASN A 157 -3.84 3.84 -30.50
CA ASN A 157 -3.37 2.99 -29.42
C ASN A 157 -4.18 1.67 -29.38
N THR A 158 -3.54 0.57 -29.72
CA THR A 158 -4.12 -0.79 -29.63
C THR A 158 -3.98 -1.41 -28.25
N ASN A 159 -3.30 -0.74 -27.31
CA ASN A 159 -3.11 -1.18 -25.93
C ASN A 159 -3.57 -0.13 -24.90
N PRO A 160 -4.87 0.24 -24.86
CA PRO A 160 -5.35 1.26 -23.94
C PRO A 160 -5.27 0.77 -22.50
N ASN A 161 -4.69 1.61 -21.63
CA ASN A 161 -4.85 1.48 -20.18
C ASN A 161 -6.13 2.18 -19.77
N LEU A 162 -6.93 1.50 -18.95
CA LEU A 162 -8.21 1.98 -18.48
C LEU A 162 -8.26 1.95 -16.95
N VAL A 163 -8.93 2.95 -16.39
CA VAL A 163 -9.54 2.89 -15.07
C VAL A 163 -11.03 2.68 -15.25
N TRP A 164 -11.69 1.98 -14.33
CA TRP A 164 -13.13 1.77 -14.39
C TRP A 164 -13.75 1.95 -13.01
N ALA A 165 -15.03 2.28 -13.02
CA ALA A 165 -15.79 2.51 -11.81
C ALA A 165 -17.26 2.12 -12.00
N PHE A 166 -17.86 1.64 -10.91
CA PHE A 166 -19.23 1.18 -10.83
C PHE A 166 -19.89 1.75 -9.58
N SER A 167 -21.15 2.18 -9.67
CA SER A 167 -22.01 2.41 -8.50
C SER A 167 -23.42 1.91 -8.77
N GLY A 168 -24.09 1.40 -7.75
CA GLY A 168 -25.51 1.09 -7.78
C GLY A 168 -26.42 2.31 -7.63
N THR A 169 -25.87 3.49 -7.34
CA THR A 169 -26.68 4.70 -7.11
C THR A 169 -26.82 5.52 -8.40
N ASN A 170 -28.03 5.58 -8.95
CA ASN A 170 -28.30 6.37 -10.16
C ASN A 170 -28.27 7.89 -9.85
N PRO A 171 -27.74 8.74 -10.76
CA PRO A 171 -27.73 10.20 -10.56
C PRO A 171 -29.12 10.87 -10.50
N GLY A 172 -30.17 10.18 -10.95
CA GLY A 172 -31.56 10.67 -10.90
C GLY A 172 -31.88 11.81 -11.86
N SER A 173 -30.99 12.09 -12.83
CA SER A 173 -31.14 13.17 -13.79
C SER A 173 -30.54 12.78 -15.14
N SER A 174 -31.17 13.18 -16.24
CA SER A 174 -30.63 13.00 -17.60
C SER A 174 -29.53 14.00 -17.97
N SER A 175 -29.24 14.98 -17.11
CA SER A 175 -28.19 15.96 -17.35
C SER A 175 -26.79 15.32 -17.32
N ALA A 176 -26.00 15.51 -18.37
CA ALA A 176 -24.61 15.05 -18.38
C ALA A 176 -23.78 15.62 -17.22
N SER A 177 -24.15 16.77 -16.64
CA SER A 177 -23.47 17.38 -15.48
C SER A 177 -24.04 16.99 -14.11
N ALA A 178 -25.00 16.07 -14.05
CA ALA A 178 -25.62 15.63 -12.80
C ALA A 178 -24.56 15.21 -11.76
N PRO A 179 -24.69 15.61 -10.48
CA PRO A 179 -23.83 15.09 -9.43
C PRO A 179 -23.89 13.57 -9.38
N ILE A 180 -22.73 12.94 -9.22
CA ILE A 180 -22.63 11.49 -9.06
C ILE A 180 -21.99 11.19 -7.70
N VAL A 181 -22.45 10.12 -7.06
CA VAL A 181 -21.80 9.64 -5.82
C VAL A 181 -20.47 8.98 -6.13
N GLN A 182 -19.67 8.74 -5.09
CA GLN A 182 -18.47 7.92 -5.23
C GLN A 182 -18.85 6.50 -5.65
N HIS A 183 -17.99 5.87 -6.46
CA HIS A 183 -18.16 4.49 -6.88
C HIS A 183 -18.18 3.51 -5.70
N ASP A 184 -18.96 2.45 -5.83
CA ASP A 184 -19.00 1.31 -4.90
C ASP A 184 -17.85 0.33 -5.19
N ASP A 185 -17.44 0.23 -6.45
CA ASP A 185 -16.31 -0.59 -6.89
C ASP A 185 -15.55 0.11 -8.00
N MET A 186 -14.25 -0.16 -8.06
CA MET A 186 -13.35 0.49 -8.99
C MET A 186 -12.17 -0.42 -9.29
N GLY A 187 -11.56 -0.24 -10.45
CA GLY A 187 -10.35 -0.96 -10.77
C GLY A 187 -9.60 -0.38 -11.93
N VAL A 188 -8.55 -1.10 -12.30
CA VAL A 188 -7.71 -0.77 -13.45
C VAL A 188 -7.50 -1.98 -14.33
N THR A 189 -7.39 -1.76 -15.62
CA THR A 189 -7.15 -2.81 -16.61
C THR A 189 -6.35 -2.27 -17.79
N ALA A 190 -5.70 -3.14 -18.53
CA ALA A 190 -5.16 -2.85 -19.85
C ALA A 190 -5.82 -3.79 -20.84
N LEU A 191 -6.22 -3.27 -22.00
CA LEU A 191 -6.76 -4.08 -23.09
C LEU A 191 -5.72 -4.20 -24.20
N ASN A 192 -5.81 -5.26 -24.98
CA ASN A 192 -5.10 -5.42 -26.25
C ASN A 192 -6.15 -5.62 -27.35
N LEU A 193 -6.42 -4.57 -28.11
CA LEU A 193 -7.44 -4.54 -29.15
C LEU A 193 -7.03 -5.37 -30.38
N ALA A 194 -5.74 -5.69 -30.54
CA ALA A 194 -5.26 -6.53 -31.64
C ALA A 194 -5.40 -8.04 -31.33
N SER A 195 -5.17 -8.45 -30.08
CA SER A 195 -5.25 -9.87 -29.67
C SER A 195 -6.52 -10.22 -28.89
N GLY A 196 -7.38 -9.25 -28.57
CA GLY A 196 -8.62 -9.48 -27.81
C GLY A 196 -8.38 -9.86 -26.36
N SER A 197 -7.19 -9.59 -25.83
CA SER A 197 -6.82 -9.96 -24.46
C SER A 197 -6.87 -8.75 -23.52
N SER A 198 -6.94 -9.03 -22.22
CA SER A 198 -6.80 -8.03 -21.16
C SER A 198 -5.66 -8.41 -20.21
N GLY A 199 -5.15 -7.43 -19.48
CA GLY A 199 -3.97 -7.61 -18.65
C GLY A 199 -3.73 -6.48 -17.65
N SER A 200 -2.57 -6.54 -17.01
CA SER A 200 -2.17 -5.55 -16.02
C SER A 200 -1.48 -4.36 -16.67
N ARG A 201 -1.89 -3.14 -16.29
CA ARG A 201 -1.17 -1.91 -16.63
C ARG A 201 0.06 -1.67 -15.73
N PRO A 202 1.05 -0.88 -16.19
CA PRO A 202 2.16 -0.41 -15.36
C PRO A 202 1.71 0.33 -14.10
N LEU A 203 2.55 0.34 -13.07
CA LEU A 203 2.30 1.10 -11.84
C LEU A 203 2.35 2.61 -12.11
N SER A 204 1.37 3.35 -11.57
CA SER A 204 1.37 4.80 -11.50
C SER A 204 2.44 5.31 -10.53
N SER A 205 2.70 6.61 -10.54
CA SER A 205 3.70 7.23 -9.66
C SER A 205 3.36 7.03 -8.17
N PHE A 206 2.10 7.23 -7.78
CA PHE A 206 1.68 7.04 -6.39
C PHE A 206 1.71 5.55 -5.99
N GLU A 207 1.34 4.64 -6.89
CA GLU A 207 1.41 3.19 -6.62
C GLU A 207 2.84 2.74 -6.34
N LYS A 208 3.83 3.26 -7.09
CA LYS A 208 5.25 2.99 -6.82
C LYS A 208 5.68 3.48 -5.44
N LYS A 209 5.21 4.66 -5.02
CA LYS A 209 5.49 5.21 -3.68
C LYS A 209 4.87 4.35 -2.57
N PHE A 210 3.64 3.85 -2.75
CA PHE A 210 3.02 2.92 -1.79
C PHE A 210 3.72 1.56 -1.74
N VAL A 211 4.20 1.03 -2.86
CA VAL A 211 5.05 -0.18 -2.87
C VAL A 211 6.36 0.07 -2.11
N ALA A 212 7.02 1.21 -2.33
CA ALA A 212 8.24 1.58 -1.61
C ALA A 212 7.97 1.72 -0.09
N HIS A 213 6.88 2.37 0.30
CA HIS A 213 6.41 2.46 1.68
C HIS A 213 6.25 1.07 2.30
N ALA A 214 5.51 0.17 1.63
CA ALA A 214 5.26 -1.18 2.11
C ALA A 214 6.55 -1.98 2.31
N ILE A 215 7.50 -1.90 1.37
CA ILE A 215 8.79 -2.58 1.47
C ILE A 215 9.61 -2.02 2.65
N LEU A 216 9.80 -0.70 2.69
CA LEU A 216 10.62 -0.05 3.72
C LEU A 216 10.03 -0.25 5.12
N CYS A 217 8.73 -0.05 5.30
CA CYS A 217 8.08 -0.25 6.59
C CYS A 217 8.09 -1.73 7.02
N THR A 218 7.97 -2.69 6.09
CA THR A 218 8.12 -4.11 6.41
C THR A 218 9.54 -4.44 6.84
N LEU A 219 10.56 -3.98 6.12
CA LEU A 219 11.97 -4.20 6.50
C LEU A 219 12.29 -3.54 7.85
N GLY A 220 11.86 -2.29 8.05
CA GLY A 220 12.03 -1.58 9.30
C GLY A 220 11.39 -2.31 10.47
N PHE A 221 10.07 -2.47 10.43
CA PHE A 221 9.30 -2.97 11.57
C PHE A 221 9.31 -4.49 11.76
N LEU A 222 9.34 -5.28 10.69
CA LEU A 222 9.22 -6.75 10.77
C LEU A 222 10.56 -7.47 10.62
N LEU A 223 11.62 -6.79 10.15
CA LEU A 223 12.96 -7.38 10.06
C LEU A 223 13.94 -6.75 11.05
N PHE A 224 14.21 -5.45 10.95
CA PHE A 224 15.29 -4.83 11.74
C PHE A 224 14.92 -4.63 13.21
N LEU A 225 13.71 -4.15 13.55
CA LEU A 225 13.31 -4.04 14.97
C LEU A 225 13.34 -5.41 15.68
N PRO A 226 12.78 -6.49 15.11
CA PRO A 226 12.79 -7.80 15.76
C PRO A 226 14.19 -8.41 15.85
N ILE A 227 15.05 -8.26 14.82
CA ILE A 227 16.46 -8.66 14.93
C ILE A 227 17.11 -7.95 16.11
N GLY A 228 16.93 -6.64 16.26
CA GLY A 228 17.47 -5.90 17.40
C GLY A 228 16.93 -6.39 18.74
N ALA A 229 15.65 -6.74 18.84
CA ALA A 229 15.05 -7.30 20.05
C ALA A 229 15.63 -8.68 20.38
N LEU A 230 15.78 -9.57 19.39
CA LEU A 230 16.35 -10.90 19.55
C LEU A 230 17.85 -10.81 19.89
N LEU A 231 18.61 -9.94 19.24
CA LEU A 231 20.03 -9.72 19.53
C LEU A 231 20.21 -9.32 21.01
N ALA A 232 19.40 -8.39 21.50
CA ALA A 232 19.41 -8.02 22.91
C ALA A 232 18.94 -9.16 23.84
N ARG A 233 18.02 -10.02 23.40
CA ARG A 233 17.53 -11.17 24.18
C ARG A 233 18.60 -12.26 24.34
N TYR A 234 19.24 -12.65 23.25
CA TYR A 234 20.22 -13.74 23.26
C TYR A 234 21.59 -13.27 23.77
N PHE A 235 22.11 -12.13 23.28
CA PHE A 235 23.52 -11.79 23.48
C PHE A 235 23.80 -11.09 24.80
N ARG A 236 22.79 -10.55 25.49
CA ARG A 236 22.97 -9.90 26.81
C ARG A 236 23.62 -10.82 27.84
N THR A 237 23.40 -12.13 27.73
CA THR A 237 23.94 -13.14 28.63
C THR A 237 25.40 -13.52 28.34
N PHE A 238 25.86 -13.29 27.10
CA PHE A 238 27.10 -13.87 26.58
C PHE A 238 28.17 -12.85 26.19
N THR A 239 27.80 -11.62 25.86
CA THR A 239 28.77 -10.61 25.40
C THR A 239 28.40 -9.20 25.85
N PRO A 240 29.36 -8.36 26.30
CA PRO A 240 29.09 -6.98 26.67
C PRO A 240 28.77 -6.07 25.47
N VAL A 241 29.00 -6.52 24.24
CA VAL A 241 28.76 -5.74 23.01
C VAL A 241 27.27 -5.69 22.64
N TRP A 242 26.42 -6.51 23.27
CA TRP A 242 24.98 -6.64 22.96
C TRP A 242 24.27 -5.28 22.87
N PHE A 243 24.60 -4.34 23.76
CA PHE A 243 23.94 -3.04 23.81
C PHE A 243 24.28 -2.19 22.59
N LYS A 244 25.57 -2.13 22.21
CA LYS A 244 26.02 -1.38 21.03
C LYS A 244 25.40 -1.95 19.76
N ALA A 245 25.35 -3.28 19.64
CA ALA A 245 24.74 -3.96 18.51
C ALA A 245 23.22 -3.72 18.43
N HIS A 246 22.51 -3.85 19.56
CA HIS A 246 21.09 -3.50 19.66
C HIS A 246 20.84 -2.04 19.28
N TRP A 247 21.57 -1.11 19.88
CA TRP A 247 21.45 0.31 19.58
C TRP A 247 21.66 0.61 18.08
N ALA A 248 22.73 0.08 17.49
CA ALA A 248 23.08 0.31 16.09
C ALA A 248 21.99 -0.15 15.13
N ILE A 249 21.45 -1.37 15.32
CA ILE A 249 20.39 -1.88 14.45
C ILE A 249 19.06 -1.15 14.68
N GLN A 250 18.75 -0.70 15.90
CA GLN A 250 17.53 0.09 16.14
C GLN A 250 17.61 1.46 15.46
N VAL A 251 18.76 2.14 15.52
CA VAL A 251 18.96 3.40 14.78
C VAL A 251 18.83 3.19 13.27
N PHE A 252 19.41 2.12 12.73
CA PHE A 252 19.27 1.77 11.32
C PHE A 252 17.83 1.42 10.94
N ALA A 253 17.11 0.68 11.79
CA ALA A 253 15.68 0.44 11.58
C ALA A 253 14.91 1.77 11.52
N GLY A 254 15.24 2.72 12.39
CA GLY A 254 14.68 4.06 12.40
C GLY A 254 14.81 4.80 11.08
N THR A 255 16.00 4.79 10.47
CA THR A 255 16.19 5.48 9.17
C THR A 255 15.36 4.84 8.06
N VAL A 256 15.26 3.51 8.04
CA VAL A 256 14.41 2.77 7.08
C VAL A 256 12.93 3.07 7.32
N ILE A 257 12.47 3.09 8.58
CA ILE A 257 11.08 3.39 8.95
C ILE A 257 10.71 4.81 8.56
N ILE A 258 11.56 5.80 8.89
CA ILE A 258 11.33 7.20 8.56
C ILE A 258 11.18 7.37 7.04
N SER A 259 12.10 6.78 6.26
CA SER A 259 12.01 6.82 4.79
C SER A 259 10.74 6.17 4.28
N GLY A 260 10.33 5.02 4.83
CA GLY A 260 9.09 4.34 4.48
C GLY A 260 7.86 5.20 4.74
N VAL A 261 7.74 5.79 5.93
CA VAL A 261 6.63 6.69 6.27
C VAL A 261 6.63 7.93 5.38
N ALA A 262 7.79 8.53 5.13
CA ALA A 262 7.90 9.72 4.28
C ALA A 262 7.43 9.47 2.84
N VAL A 263 7.82 8.36 2.21
CA VAL A 263 7.33 8.04 0.86
C VAL A 263 5.85 7.66 0.84
N GLY A 264 5.31 7.12 1.95
CA GLY A 264 3.88 6.88 2.11
C GLY A 264 3.07 8.18 2.11
N ILE A 265 3.50 9.17 2.90
CA ILE A 265 2.90 10.52 2.94
C ILE A 265 2.96 11.16 1.54
N GLN A 266 4.12 11.09 0.87
CA GLN A 266 4.25 11.59 -0.50
C GLN A 266 3.31 10.87 -1.48
N GLY A 267 3.08 9.56 -1.30
CA GLY A 267 2.12 8.81 -2.11
C GLY A 267 0.69 9.31 -1.96
N VAL A 268 0.26 9.65 -0.73
CA VAL A 268 -1.07 10.26 -0.48
C VAL A 268 -1.18 11.63 -1.14
N SER A 269 -0.12 12.46 -1.05
CA SER A 269 -0.10 13.76 -1.72
C SER A 269 -0.15 13.66 -3.25
N ASP A 270 0.59 12.72 -3.85
CA ASP A 270 0.54 12.45 -5.30
C ASP A 270 -0.82 11.93 -5.76
N LEU A 271 -1.48 11.14 -4.91
CA LEU A 271 -2.85 10.70 -5.11
C LEU A 271 -3.82 11.89 -5.07
N GLY A 272 -3.48 12.97 -4.36
CA GLY A 272 -4.42 14.04 -4.02
C GLY A 272 -5.43 13.58 -2.96
N GLY A 273 -5.06 12.61 -2.14
CA GLY A 273 -5.89 12.08 -1.05
C GLY A 273 -5.73 12.89 0.24
N THR A 274 -6.65 12.65 1.18
CA THR A 274 -6.60 13.25 2.52
C THR A 274 -5.70 12.44 3.45
N HIS A 275 -4.83 13.11 4.19
CA HIS A 275 -3.97 12.46 5.18
C HIS A 275 -4.78 12.03 6.41
N LEU A 276 -4.46 10.87 6.97
CA LEU A 276 -5.12 10.30 8.18
C LEU A 276 -6.61 10.00 8.01
N ASP A 277 -7.05 9.77 6.78
CA ASP A 277 -8.46 9.53 6.47
C ASP A 277 -8.95 8.14 6.88
N ASP A 278 -8.04 7.14 6.94
CA ASP A 278 -8.36 5.77 7.33
C ASP A 278 -7.65 5.28 8.59
N THR A 279 -8.00 4.04 8.98
CA THR A 279 -7.48 3.39 10.19
C THR A 279 -6.02 2.97 10.04
N HIS A 280 -5.57 2.54 8.86
CA HIS A 280 -4.18 2.16 8.62
C HIS A 280 -3.25 3.36 8.78
N MET A 281 -3.61 4.51 8.20
CA MET A 281 -2.84 5.75 8.35
C MET A 281 -2.77 6.20 9.82
N ARG A 282 -3.91 6.25 10.53
CA ARG A 282 -3.97 6.68 11.93
C ARG A 282 -3.14 5.77 12.86
N LEU A 283 -3.30 4.46 12.74
CA LEU A 283 -2.55 3.51 13.55
C LEU A 283 -1.08 3.43 13.12
N GLY A 284 -0.76 3.63 11.85
CA GLY A 284 0.61 3.73 11.34
C GLY A 284 1.36 4.91 11.96
N VAL A 285 0.73 6.09 12.04
CA VAL A 285 1.31 7.24 12.74
C VAL A 285 1.44 7.00 14.24
N ALA A 286 0.44 6.39 14.88
CA ALA A 286 0.56 6.00 16.29
C ALA A 286 1.76 5.06 16.52
N LEU A 287 1.94 4.06 15.65
CA LEU A 287 3.06 3.13 15.71
C LEU A 287 4.42 3.82 15.48
N PHE A 288 4.47 4.79 14.56
CA PHE A 288 5.65 5.62 14.30
C PHE A 288 6.03 6.46 15.53
N VAL A 289 5.06 7.06 16.21
CA VAL A 289 5.29 7.78 17.48
C VAL A 289 5.76 6.83 18.57
N LEU A 290 5.14 5.65 18.71
CA LEU A 290 5.54 4.64 19.70
C LEU A 290 7.00 4.18 19.49
N TYR A 291 7.47 4.10 18.26
CA TYR A 291 8.88 3.82 17.96
C TYR A 291 9.82 4.87 18.59
N PHE A 292 9.53 6.17 18.45
CA PHE A 292 10.35 7.21 19.07
C PHE A 292 10.26 7.20 20.60
N VAL A 293 9.07 6.96 21.15
CA VAL A 293 8.88 6.79 22.60
C VAL A 293 9.74 5.63 23.12
N GLN A 294 9.77 4.52 22.39
CA GLN A 294 10.59 3.35 22.72
C GLN A 294 12.09 3.65 22.69
N CYS A 295 12.57 4.39 21.68
CA CYS A 295 13.95 4.84 21.57
C CYS A 295 14.32 5.80 22.71
N PHE A 296 13.45 6.76 23.02
CA PHE A 296 13.64 7.71 24.11
C PHE A 296 13.69 7.01 25.48
N LEU A 297 12.79 6.05 25.72
CA LEU A 297 12.81 5.23 26.93
C LEU A 297 14.11 4.41 27.04
N GLY A 298 14.59 3.86 25.91
CA GLY A 298 15.89 3.19 25.85
C GLY A 298 17.07 4.10 26.20
N ALA A 299 17.06 5.35 25.72
CA ALA A 299 18.05 6.36 26.05
C ALA A 299 18.01 6.72 27.55
N ILE A 300 16.82 6.96 28.13
CA ILE A 300 16.66 7.21 29.57
C ILE A 300 17.27 6.08 30.39
N ILE A 301 16.97 4.81 30.06
CA ILE A 301 17.50 3.65 30.79
C ILE A 301 19.03 3.63 30.77
N HIS A 302 19.64 4.06 29.66
CA HIS A 302 21.09 4.02 29.50
C HIS A 302 21.79 5.21 30.18
N PHE A 303 21.28 6.42 29.98
CA PHE A 303 21.94 7.66 30.42
C PHE A 303 21.53 8.11 31.82
N ILE A 304 20.33 7.74 32.29
CA ILE A 304 19.80 8.12 33.60
C ILE A 304 19.74 6.87 34.49
N LYS A 305 20.80 6.65 35.26
CA LYS A 305 20.89 5.51 36.18
C LYS A 305 20.39 5.91 37.58
N PRO A 306 19.29 5.31 38.09
CA PRO A 306 18.82 5.61 39.44
C PRO A 306 19.86 5.16 40.47
N SER A 307 20.22 6.06 41.39
CA SER A 307 21.30 5.86 42.37
C SER A 307 20.97 4.82 43.46
N LYS A 308 19.68 4.59 43.77
CA LYS A 308 19.25 3.76 44.90
C LYS A 308 18.01 2.92 44.57
N PHE A 309 18.17 1.85 43.79
CA PHE A 309 17.07 0.91 43.52
C PHE A 309 17.43 -0.52 43.95
N ILE A 310 16.58 -1.13 44.77
CA ILE A 310 16.70 -2.54 45.16
C ILE A 310 16.05 -3.38 44.05
N GLY A 311 16.85 -3.87 43.10
CA GLY A 311 16.37 -4.72 42.01
C GLY A 311 16.50 -4.08 40.62
N ARG A 312 15.82 -4.69 39.65
CA ARG A 312 15.84 -4.20 38.25
C ARG A 312 14.84 -3.04 38.12
N PRO A 313 15.26 -1.86 37.64
CA PRO A 313 14.37 -0.70 37.57
C PRO A 313 13.14 -0.96 36.66
N PRO A 314 11.91 -0.54 37.07
CA PRO A 314 10.66 -0.80 36.33
C PRO A 314 10.69 -0.40 34.85
N GLN A 315 11.38 0.69 34.51
CA GLN A 315 11.53 1.18 33.14
C GLN A 315 12.15 0.13 32.19
N ASN A 316 12.94 -0.81 32.70
CA ASN A 316 13.51 -1.90 31.88
C ASN A 316 12.43 -2.88 31.42
N TYR A 317 11.48 -3.21 32.30
CA TYR A 317 10.35 -4.08 31.96
C TYR A 317 9.41 -3.35 31.01
N LEU A 318 9.13 -2.07 31.30
CA LEU A 318 8.33 -1.22 30.42
C LEU A 318 8.91 -1.16 29.01
N HIS A 319 10.21 -0.93 28.85
CA HIS A 319 10.88 -0.92 27.56
C HIS A 319 10.78 -2.27 26.84
N ALA A 320 10.94 -3.38 27.55
CA ALA A 320 10.81 -4.71 26.95
C ALA A 320 9.38 -5.00 26.48
N VAL A 321 8.38 -4.72 27.32
CA VAL A 321 6.96 -4.94 27.02
C VAL A 321 6.49 -4.02 25.89
N LEU A 322 6.80 -2.72 25.97
CA LEU A 322 6.45 -1.76 24.92
C LEU A 322 7.07 -2.15 23.57
N GLY A 323 8.35 -2.56 23.57
CA GLY A 323 9.01 -3.02 22.35
C GLY A 323 8.33 -4.25 21.72
N LEU A 324 7.91 -5.22 22.53
CA LEU A 324 7.14 -6.38 22.05
C LEU A 324 5.76 -5.98 21.52
N THR A 325 5.07 -5.08 22.21
CA THR A 325 3.78 -4.54 21.76
C THR A 325 3.90 -3.83 20.42
N ILE A 326 4.96 -3.03 20.22
CA ILE A 326 5.24 -2.37 18.93
C ILE A 326 5.42 -3.40 17.81
N ILE A 327 6.17 -4.48 18.04
CA ILE A 327 6.35 -5.55 17.05
C ILE A 327 5.02 -6.25 16.73
N ALA A 328 4.19 -6.52 17.74
CA ALA A 328 2.87 -7.12 17.54
C ALA A 328 1.92 -6.22 16.73
N LEU A 329 1.87 -4.92 17.08
CA LEU A 329 1.10 -3.94 16.33
C LEU A 329 1.61 -3.77 14.89
N ALA A 330 2.93 -3.85 14.68
CA ALA A 330 3.51 -3.79 13.35
C ALA A 330 3.09 -4.98 12.47
N LEU A 331 3.04 -6.20 13.02
CA LEU A 331 2.53 -7.37 12.30
C LEU A 331 1.10 -7.13 11.82
N TYR A 332 0.24 -6.55 12.66
CA TYR A 332 -1.12 -6.17 12.29
C TYR A 332 -1.15 -5.05 11.23
N GLN A 333 -0.30 -4.03 11.35
CA GLN A 333 -0.22 -2.93 10.37
C GLN A 333 0.20 -3.42 8.99
N VAL A 334 1.24 -4.25 8.91
CA VAL A 334 1.66 -4.82 7.63
C VAL A 334 0.53 -5.67 7.03
N ARG A 335 -0.18 -6.46 7.85
CA ARG A 335 -1.31 -7.28 7.40
C ARG A 335 -2.42 -6.45 6.75
N THR A 336 -2.85 -5.39 7.43
CA THR A 336 -3.91 -4.50 6.91
C THR A 336 -3.45 -3.76 5.66
N GLY A 337 -2.20 -3.31 5.62
CA GLY A 337 -1.63 -2.59 4.48
C GLY A 337 -1.74 -3.36 3.16
N TYR A 338 -1.28 -4.61 3.09
CA TYR A 338 -1.33 -5.35 1.83
C TYR A 338 -2.67 -6.05 1.54
N ARG A 339 -3.50 -6.31 2.57
CA ARG A 339 -4.79 -7.01 2.40
C ARG A 339 -5.95 -6.07 2.11
N GLN A 340 -5.92 -4.87 2.68
CA GLN A 340 -7.05 -3.95 2.68
C GLN A 340 -6.69 -2.66 1.95
N GLU A 341 -5.60 -2.00 2.36
CA GLU A 341 -5.25 -0.71 1.76
C GLU A 341 -4.81 -0.88 0.31
N TRP A 342 -3.94 -1.84 0.00
CA TRP A 342 -3.45 -2.03 -1.36
C TRP A 342 -4.58 -2.18 -2.39
N PRO A 343 -5.54 -3.12 -2.25
CA PRO A 343 -6.64 -3.20 -3.20
C PRO A 343 -7.50 -1.93 -3.25
N LYS A 344 -7.80 -1.36 -2.09
CA LYS A 344 -8.66 -0.17 -1.95
C LYS A 344 -8.08 1.06 -2.67
N VAL A 345 -6.78 1.33 -2.53
CA VAL A 345 -6.15 2.56 -3.05
C VAL A 345 -5.64 2.41 -4.48
N SER A 346 -5.27 1.20 -4.90
CA SER A 346 -4.71 0.96 -6.25
C SER A 346 -5.77 0.53 -7.27
N GLY A 347 -6.91 0.00 -6.81
CA GLY A 347 -7.87 -0.66 -7.69
C GLY A 347 -7.38 -1.99 -8.24
N ARG A 348 -6.29 -2.52 -7.69
CA ARG A 348 -5.70 -3.79 -8.12
C ARG A 348 -6.23 -4.91 -7.25
N GLY A 349 -6.23 -6.11 -7.81
CA GLY A 349 -6.53 -7.32 -7.06
C GLY A 349 -5.59 -7.53 -5.87
N ALA A 350 -5.97 -8.46 -5.00
CA ALA A 350 -5.14 -8.88 -3.89
C ALA A 350 -3.75 -9.32 -4.36
N ILE A 351 -2.72 -9.02 -3.57
CA ILE A 351 -1.37 -9.51 -3.84
C ILE A 351 -1.30 -11.04 -3.71
N SER A 352 -0.24 -11.64 -4.27
CA SER A 352 -0.07 -13.09 -4.26
C SER A 352 -0.16 -13.70 -2.86
N ASN A 353 -0.65 -14.93 -2.79
CA ASN A 353 -0.75 -15.68 -1.54
C ASN A 353 0.62 -15.90 -0.84
N GLY A 354 1.74 -15.73 -1.55
CA GLY A 354 3.07 -15.79 -0.96
C GLY A 354 3.28 -14.81 0.19
N ALA A 355 2.71 -13.60 0.11
CA ALA A 355 2.80 -12.63 1.19
C ALA A 355 2.03 -13.07 2.45
N ASN A 356 0.90 -13.76 2.27
CA ASN A 356 0.16 -14.36 3.39
C ASN A 356 1.01 -15.42 4.09
N ILE A 357 1.64 -16.31 3.32
CA ILE A 357 2.48 -17.40 3.83
C ILE A 357 3.65 -16.83 4.64
N ILE A 358 4.39 -15.87 4.05
CA ILE A 358 5.52 -15.21 4.73
C ILE A 358 5.05 -14.54 6.02
N TRP A 359 3.91 -13.85 6.00
CA TRP A 359 3.36 -13.20 7.18
C TRP A 359 3.02 -14.20 8.30
N TYR A 360 2.35 -15.32 7.99
CA TYR A 360 2.04 -16.35 8.99
C TYR A 360 3.31 -16.97 9.58
N ILE A 361 4.33 -17.23 8.75
CA ILE A 361 5.63 -17.71 9.23
C ILE A 361 6.21 -16.71 10.23
N TRP A 362 6.26 -15.42 9.92
CA TRP A 362 6.80 -14.40 10.82
C TRP A 362 5.99 -14.25 12.12
N VAL A 363 4.66 -14.33 12.06
CA VAL A 363 3.76 -14.27 13.23
C VAL A 363 4.04 -15.40 14.22
N VAL A 364 4.40 -16.59 13.74
CA VAL A 364 4.74 -17.73 14.61
C VAL A 364 6.21 -17.70 15.02
N LEU A 365 7.10 -17.45 14.05
CA LEU A 365 8.54 -17.54 14.25
C LEU A 365 9.05 -16.52 15.27
N LEU A 366 8.61 -15.26 15.22
CA LEU A 366 9.12 -14.23 16.12
C LEU A 366 8.82 -14.49 17.59
N PRO A 367 7.56 -14.78 17.99
CA PRO A 367 7.28 -15.19 19.36
C PRO A 367 8.09 -16.41 19.76
N VAL A 368 8.14 -17.47 18.93
CA VAL A 368 8.89 -18.70 19.24
C VAL A 368 10.36 -18.40 19.51
N LEU A 369 11.04 -17.68 18.63
CA LEU A 369 12.44 -17.27 18.84
C LEU A 369 12.61 -16.44 20.11
N TYR A 370 11.70 -15.51 20.38
CA TYR A 370 11.78 -14.70 21.59
C TYR A 370 11.62 -15.54 22.86
N PHE A 371 10.65 -16.45 22.89
CA PHE A 371 10.36 -17.35 24.01
C PHE A 371 11.50 -18.34 24.24
N VAL A 372 12.08 -18.93 23.19
CA VAL A 372 13.27 -19.79 23.30
C VAL A 372 14.42 -19.01 23.95
N GLY A 373 14.61 -17.74 23.56
CA GLY A 373 15.59 -16.86 24.18
C GLY A 373 15.38 -16.62 25.69
N LEU A 374 14.17 -16.81 26.23
CA LEU A 374 13.92 -16.72 27.67
C LEU A 374 14.56 -17.86 28.47
N ALA A 375 14.95 -18.97 27.84
CA ALA A 375 15.72 -20.03 28.50
C ALA A 375 17.04 -19.51 29.10
N PHE A 376 17.60 -18.42 28.57
CA PHE A 376 18.81 -17.78 29.09
C PHE A 376 18.55 -16.75 30.20
N LEU A 377 17.29 -16.42 30.47
CA LEU A 377 16.91 -15.41 31.47
C LEU A 377 17.38 -15.73 32.89
N PRO A 378 17.29 -16.98 33.41
CA PRO A 378 17.79 -17.29 34.75
C PRO A 378 19.28 -16.99 34.92
N LYS A 379 20.09 -17.35 33.91
CA LYS A 379 21.54 -17.07 33.87
C LYS A 379 21.80 -15.56 33.85
N GLN A 380 21.08 -14.83 33.00
CA GLN A 380 21.19 -13.37 32.91
C GLN A 380 20.87 -12.70 34.26
N LEU A 381 19.78 -13.11 34.93
CA LEU A 381 19.38 -12.55 36.22
C LEU A 381 20.39 -12.86 37.34
N ARG A 382 21.04 -14.03 37.30
CA ARG A 382 22.13 -14.36 38.24
C ARG A 382 23.33 -13.42 38.05
N GLN A 383 23.77 -13.21 36.80
CA GLN A 383 24.86 -12.26 36.48
C GLN A 383 24.52 -10.82 36.89
N GLU A 384 23.26 -10.38 36.70
CA GLU A 384 22.79 -9.06 37.14
C GLU A 384 22.79 -8.92 38.67
N LYS A 385 22.50 -9.99 39.42
CA LYS A 385 22.57 -10.00 40.89
C LYS A 385 24.02 -9.94 41.38
N GLU A 386 24.90 -10.76 40.81
CA GLU A 386 26.33 -10.81 41.15
C GLU A 386 27.02 -9.47 40.88
N SER A 387 26.79 -8.84 39.73
CA SER A 387 27.35 -7.52 39.41
C SER A 387 26.88 -6.42 40.36
N ARG A 388 25.65 -6.47 40.85
CA ARG A 388 25.13 -5.53 41.86
C ARG A 388 25.73 -5.78 43.24
N ALA A 389 25.96 -7.04 43.62
CA ALA A 389 26.60 -7.38 44.88
C ALA A 389 28.08 -6.96 44.89
N GLY A 390 28.82 -7.23 43.80
CA GLY A 390 30.22 -6.82 43.67
C GLY A 390 30.41 -5.30 43.63
N GLY A 391 29.50 -4.55 43.01
CA GLY A 391 29.52 -3.08 42.99
C GLY A 391 29.25 -2.41 44.35
N LYS A 392 28.69 -3.13 45.33
CA LYS A 392 28.50 -2.63 46.71
C LYS A 392 29.75 -2.82 47.58
N ILE A 393 30.64 -3.75 47.24
CA ILE A 393 31.83 -4.07 48.06
C ILE A 393 33.02 -3.16 47.69
N GLY A 394 33.08 -2.64 46.47
CA GLY A 394 34.16 -1.75 46.00
C GLY A 394 33.92 -0.24 46.18
N GLY A 395 32.86 0.16 46.90
CA GLY A 395 32.46 1.57 47.08
C GLY A 395 32.85 2.20 48.42
N ASP A 396 33.35 1.42 49.38
CA ASP A 396 33.66 1.88 50.73
C ASP A 396 35.18 2.01 50.96
N GLY A 397 35.92 2.40 49.92
CA GLY A 397 37.37 2.51 49.96
C GLY A 397 37.93 3.47 48.92
N HIS A 398 37.53 4.74 48.98
CA HIS A 398 38.41 5.91 48.86
C HIS A 398 37.66 7.23 48.98
#